data_AF-A0A6M0HQB7-F1
#
_entry.id   AF-A0A6M0HQB7-F1
#
_cell.length_a   1.000
_cell.length_b   1.000
_cell.length_c   1.000
_cell.angle_alpha   90.00
_cell.angle_beta   90.00
_cell.angle_gamma   90.00
#
_symmetry.space_group_name_H-M   'P 1'
#
loop_
_entity.id
_entity.type
_entity.pdbx_description
1 polymer ?
#
loop_
_entity_poly.entity_id
_entity_poly.type
_entity_poly.pdbx_seq_one_letter_code
_entity_poly.pdbx_strand_id
1 'polypeptide(L)'
;MNVPKKKSSEHATAAPPLSLYMRLRRKRLLRALCDYPVYDPPHRREERLLSLEQAAENFEYFMSVRQQRLAFFQSWLQQHFRVKIEPSERGVRRLNRWANFYAGFLLYHSDDPSAARAAYFCYQQHWTADFIGCNVVFDMGIALGEFITIKYPHLHWDFDPVYVSIRRARDLPGGESRLSFQRPLITGFKNGDMKEYVLEESYLICDYRIKYGLTICGGLELDSRPDKHLIWNWLLLSFKRAAKDEATAAPKTSFFEAQDDGSLPPRPRSSEFSALLPPGMWLRRRRLLRALRDYPVYDPPHKKEERLLSREQAVENFDYFMRIRHQRLAFFQAWLQQNFRVTINSTERGVRKINRWGNDYAGLLLYHPEDLNAPGNAYFFYKHAWIEDFAGCNVVFDMGIALGEFIIANCPNLYWTFDPLSEKFPKSSRLLKNLPGMSFWRAEISGYDSLTCTASPLHDIYTYAQEIYIYTNSLAGKSKFQDLILKKSATNRIIYLFIQAIESYPSGYPPGFKKDKSEKEYIDMFDELADEESDEDD
;
A
#
# COMPACT_ATOMS: atom_id res chain seq x y z
N MET A 1 -16.25 -43.49 30.21
CA MET A 1 -16.63 -42.12 30.60
C MET A 1 -16.67 -41.27 29.34
N ASN A 2 -17.87 -40.86 28.91
CA ASN A 2 -18.08 -40.06 27.70
C ASN A 2 -17.79 -38.58 27.98
N VAL A 3 -16.76 -38.03 27.36
CA VAL A 3 -16.47 -36.59 27.40
C VAL A 3 -17.41 -35.88 26.41
N PRO A 4 -18.20 -34.89 26.84
CA PRO A 4 -19.14 -34.22 25.96
C PRO A 4 -18.38 -33.30 24.98
N LYS A 5 -18.59 -33.50 23.68
CA LYS A 5 -18.12 -32.60 22.63
C LYS A 5 -18.78 -31.22 22.83
N LYS A 6 -18.00 -30.22 23.24
CA LYS A 6 -18.40 -28.81 23.22
C LYS A 6 -18.65 -28.41 21.76
N LYS A 7 -19.92 -28.21 21.40
CA LYS A 7 -20.29 -27.49 20.17
C LYS A 7 -19.85 -26.03 20.33
N SER A 8 -18.78 -25.64 19.65
CA SER A 8 -18.45 -24.24 19.44
C SER A 8 -19.51 -23.64 18.52
N SER A 9 -20.47 -22.92 19.09
CA SER A 9 -21.40 -22.11 18.32
C SER A 9 -20.64 -20.88 17.81
N GLU A 10 -20.11 -20.97 16.59
CA GLU A 10 -19.73 -19.79 15.81
C GLU A 10 -20.99 -18.94 15.61
N HIS A 11 -21.15 -17.93 16.43
CA HIS A 11 -22.13 -16.89 16.19
C HIS A 11 -21.61 -16.04 15.03
N ALA A 12 -21.94 -16.44 13.80
CA ALA A 12 -21.83 -15.58 12.64
C ALA A 12 -22.59 -14.29 12.97
N THR A 13 -21.86 -13.19 13.17
CA THR A 13 -22.43 -11.88 13.43
C THR A 13 -23.17 -11.45 12.18
N ALA A 14 -24.49 -11.66 12.16
CA ALA A 14 -25.35 -11.25 11.07
C ALA A 14 -25.11 -9.76 10.77
N ALA A 15 -24.88 -9.44 9.49
CA ALA A 15 -24.67 -8.06 9.07
C ALA A 15 -25.84 -7.18 9.55
N PRO A 16 -25.57 -5.97 10.08
CA PRO A 16 -26.62 -5.09 10.56
C PRO A 16 -27.64 -4.82 9.43
N PRO A 17 -28.94 -4.79 9.75
CA PRO A 17 -29.98 -4.63 8.73
C PRO A 17 -29.82 -3.29 8.01
N LEU A 18 -29.86 -3.31 6.68
CA LEU A 18 -29.81 -2.11 5.86
C LEU A 18 -30.96 -1.14 6.22
N SER A 19 -30.65 0.14 6.35
CA SER A 19 -31.67 1.18 6.53
C SER A 19 -32.70 1.14 5.40
N LEU A 20 -33.94 1.59 5.67
CA LEU A 20 -35.02 1.58 4.66
C LEU A 20 -34.59 2.28 3.37
N TYR A 21 -33.89 3.40 3.49
CA TYR A 21 -33.37 4.16 2.36
C TYR A 21 -32.35 3.36 1.53
N MET A 22 -31.46 2.63 2.20
CA MET A 22 -30.50 1.74 1.52
C MET A 22 -31.17 0.56 0.84
N ARG A 23 -32.21 -0.03 1.46
CA ARG A 23 -33.04 -1.06 0.82
C ARG A 23 -33.72 -0.55 -0.45
N LEU A 24 -34.26 0.67 -0.44
CA LEU A 24 -34.89 1.28 -1.61
C LEU A 24 -33.89 1.55 -2.74
N ARG A 25 -32.70 2.05 -2.42
CA ARG A 25 -31.61 2.26 -3.40
C ARG A 25 -31.14 0.94 -4.00
N ARG A 26 -30.89 -0.07 -3.17
CA ARG A 26 -30.53 -1.41 -3.62
C ARG A 26 -31.61 -1.98 -4.53
N LYS A 27 -32.89 -1.90 -4.15
CA LYS A 27 -34.01 -2.35 -4.98
C LYS A 27 -34.09 -1.62 -6.32
N ARG A 28 -33.87 -0.30 -6.34
CA ARG A 28 -33.81 0.47 -7.59
C ARG A 28 -32.65 0.01 -8.48
N LEU A 29 -31.48 -0.21 -7.91
CA LEU A 29 -30.32 -0.70 -8.64
C LEU A 29 -30.56 -2.10 -9.21
N LEU A 30 -31.04 -3.05 -8.39
CA LEU A 30 -31.34 -4.41 -8.83
C LEU A 30 -32.34 -4.45 -9.99
N ARG A 31 -33.39 -3.60 -9.96
CA ARG A 31 -34.31 -3.46 -11.08
C ARG A 31 -33.65 -2.93 -12.35
N ALA A 32 -32.71 -2.00 -12.21
CA ALA A 32 -31.97 -1.45 -13.35
C ALA A 32 -30.95 -2.47 -13.91
N LEU A 33 -30.49 -3.43 -13.10
CA LEU A 33 -29.52 -4.44 -13.51
C LEU A 33 -30.14 -5.61 -14.29
N CYS A 34 -31.47 -5.81 -14.24
CA CYS A 34 -32.14 -6.96 -14.88
C CYS A 34 -31.81 -7.12 -16.37
N ASP A 35 -31.66 -6.00 -17.09
CA ASP A 35 -31.43 -5.98 -18.53
C ASP A 35 -30.03 -5.46 -18.89
N TYR A 36 -29.08 -5.51 -17.95
CA TYR A 36 -27.73 -5.02 -18.19
C TYR A 36 -26.93 -6.03 -19.03
N PRO A 37 -26.25 -5.61 -20.12
CA PRO A 37 -25.56 -6.52 -21.03
C PRO A 37 -24.31 -7.13 -20.38
N VAL A 38 -24.18 -8.43 -20.57
CA VAL A 38 -23.03 -9.21 -20.11
C VAL A 38 -21.80 -8.87 -20.96
N TYR A 39 -20.66 -8.65 -20.32
CA TYR A 39 -19.36 -8.63 -20.97
C TYR A 39 -18.87 -10.08 -21.09
N ASP A 40 -18.61 -10.51 -22.32
CA ASP A 40 -18.34 -11.91 -22.64
C ASP A 40 -17.11 -12.03 -23.54
N PRO A 41 -15.89 -11.88 -22.96
CA PRO A 41 -14.66 -11.99 -23.73
C PRO A 41 -14.45 -13.44 -24.23
N PRO A 42 -13.75 -13.64 -25.35
CA PRO A 42 -13.49 -14.98 -25.92
C PRO A 42 -12.88 -15.96 -24.92
N HIS A 43 -11.96 -15.50 -24.07
CA HIS A 43 -11.26 -16.33 -23.08
C HIS A 43 -11.62 -15.93 -21.66
N ARG A 44 -12.49 -16.72 -21.03
CA ARG A 44 -12.99 -16.50 -19.66
C ARG A 44 -12.22 -17.33 -18.63
N ARG A 45 -10.98 -16.95 -18.37
CA ARG A 45 -10.16 -17.58 -17.33
C ARG A 45 -9.50 -16.51 -16.47
N GLU A 46 -8.89 -16.94 -15.38
CA GLU A 46 -8.05 -16.05 -14.61
C GLU A 46 -6.96 -15.51 -15.53
N GLU A 47 -6.83 -14.19 -15.62
CA GLU A 47 -6.00 -13.53 -16.65
C GLU A 47 -4.54 -13.92 -16.55
N ARG A 48 -4.08 -14.34 -15.37
CA ARG A 48 -2.74 -14.89 -15.18
C ARG A 48 -2.47 -16.21 -15.84
N LEU A 49 -3.54 -16.90 -16.23
CA LEU A 49 -3.52 -18.21 -16.87
C LEU A 49 -3.79 -18.12 -18.37
N LEU A 50 -3.98 -16.91 -18.90
CA LEU A 50 -4.17 -16.70 -20.33
C LEU A 50 -2.81 -16.67 -21.02
N SER A 51 -2.72 -17.37 -22.17
CA SER A 51 -1.56 -17.21 -23.04
C SER A 51 -1.51 -15.79 -23.60
N LEU A 52 -0.34 -15.35 -24.08
CA LEU A 52 -0.19 -14.05 -24.72
C LEU A 52 -1.18 -13.86 -25.90
N GLU A 53 -1.42 -14.91 -26.67
CA GLU A 53 -2.40 -14.92 -27.77
C GLU A 53 -3.82 -14.73 -27.26
N GLN A 54 -4.22 -15.47 -26.22
CA GLN A 54 -5.55 -15.32 -25.60
C GLN A 54 -5.75 -13.93 -24.98
N ALA A 55 -4.70 -13.36 -24.40
CA ALA A 55 -4.68 -12.00 -23.88
C ALA A 55 -4.94 -10.97 -24.98
N ALA A 56 -4.23 -11.12 -26.10
CA ALA A 56 -4.37 -10.27 -27.27
C ALA A 56 -5.79 -10.36 -27.84
N GLU A 57 -6.34 -11.57 -28.00
CA GLU A 57 -7.72 -11.78 -28.46
C GLU A 57 -8.75 -11.14 -27.52
N ASN A 58 -8.57 -11.27 -26.19
CA ASN A 58 -9.42 -10.60 -25.22
C ASN A 58 -9.32 -9.06 -25.30
N PHE A 59 -8.12 -8.52 -25.54
CA PHE A 59 -7.90 -7.09 -25.71
C PHE A 59 -8.50 -6.58 -27.03
N GLU A 60 -8.34 -7.30 -28.13
CA GLU A 60 -8.99 -6.99 -29.41
C GLU A 60 -10.52 -6.98 -29.27
N TYR A 61 -11.07 -8.00 -28.60
CA TYR A 61 -12.50 -8.04 -28.28
C TYR A 61 -12.92 -6.82 -27.46
N PHE A 62 -12.19 -6.48 -26.38
CA PHE A 62 -12.42 -5.27 -25.59
C PHE A 62 -12.46 -4.02 -26.47
N MET A 63 -11.45 -3.85 -27.33
CA MET A 63 -11.34 -2.70 -28.23
C MET A 63 -12.50 -2.63 -29.22
N SER A 64 -13.00 -3.77 -29.69
CA SER A 64 -14.13 -3.86 -30.62
C SER A 64 -15.47 -3.46 -29.98
N VAL A 65 -15.67 -3.76 -28.69
CA VAL A 65 -16.96 -3.53 -28.00
C VAL A 65 -16.98 -2.29 -27.11
N ARG A 66 -15.83 -1.70 -26.74
CA ARG A 66 -15.74 -0.63 -25.71
C ARG A 66 -16.67 0.57 -25.98
N GLN A 67 -16.79 1.02 -27.23
CA GLN A 67 -17.61 2.19 -27.57
C GLN A 67 -19.11 1.88 -27.46
N GLN A 68 -19.52 0.69 -27.91
CA GLN A 68 -20.90 0.22 -27.75
C GLN A 68 -21.27 0.11 -26.26
N ARG A 69 -20.37 -0.45 -25.45
CA ARG A 69 -20.56 -0.59 -24.00
C ARG A 69 -20.62 0.77 -23.30
N LEU A 70 -19.74 1.71 -23.67
CA LEU A 70 -19.77 3.07 -23.14
C LEU A 70 -21.10 3.77 -23.45
N ALA A 71 -21.56 3.69 -24.70
CA ALA A 71 -22.83 4.28 -25.11
C ALA A 71 -24.02 3.66 -24.37
N PHE A 72 -24.00 2.33 -24.17
CA PHE A 72 -25.00 1.65 -23.35
C PHE A 72 -24.97 2.15 -21.90
N PHE A 73 -23.80 2.17 -21.26
CA PHE A 73 -23.65 2.60 -19.87
C PHE A 73 -24.12 4.04 -19.65
N GLN A 74 -23.78 4.94 -20.57
CA GLN A 74 -24.26 6.33 -20.59
C GLN A 74 -25.79 6.40 -20.65
N SER A 75 -26.40 5.64 -21.56
CA SER A 75 -27.85 5.59 -21.75
C SER A 75 -28.55 4.99 -20.54
N TRP A 76 -28.01 3.91 -19.99
CA TRP A 76 -28.49 3.23 -18.80
C TRP A 76 -28.48 4.15 -17.57
N LEU A 77 -27.37 4.85 -17.32
CA LEU A 77 -27.27 5.84 -16.24
C LEU A 77 -28.29 6.97 -16.40
N GLN A 78 -28.48 7.45 -17.63
CA GLN A 78 -29.45 8.50 -17.91
C GLN A 78 -30.89 8.01 -17.71
N GLN A 79 -31.24 6.83 -18.22
CA GLN A 79 -32.59 6.27 -18.15
C GLN A 79 -32.98 5.88 -16.72
N HIS A 80 -32.13 5.12 -16.03
CA HIS A 80 -32.48 4.55 -14.73
C HIS A 80 -32.14 5.48 -13.54
N PHE A 81 -31.18 6.39 -13.70
CA PHE A 81 -30.69 7.25 -12.61
C PHE A 81 -30.74 8.74 -12.91
N ARG A 82 -31.08 9.16 -14.13
CA ARG A 82 -31.05 10.56 -14.59
C ARG A 82 -29.66 11.18 -14.47
N VAL A 83 -28.63 10.36 -14.69
CA VAL A 83 -27.22 10.76 -14.61
C VAL A 83 -26.64 10.82 -16.01
N LYS A 84 -26.57 12.04 -16.58
CA LYS A 84 -25.87 12.28 -17.85
C LYS A 84 -24.36 12.36 -17.60
N ILE A 85 -23.64 11.31 -17.95
CA ILE A 85 -22.17 11.33 -18.01
C ILE A 85 -21.73 11.68 -19.44
N GLU A 86 -20.65 12.43 -19.53
CA GLU A 86 -20.00 12.87 -20.77
C GLU A 86 -18.48 12.76 -20.52
N PRO A 87 -17.62 12.65 -21.54
CA PRO A 87 -16.17 12.57 -21.36
C PRO A 87 -15.58 13.93 -20.97
N SER A 88 -16.01 14.45 -19.83
CA SER A 88 -15.58 15.73 -19.25
C SER A 88 -15.39 15.59 -17.74
N GLU A 89 -14.67 16.53 -17.13
CA GLU A 89 -14.53 16.57 -15.66
C GLU A 89 -15.89 16.68 -14.95
N ARG A 90 -16.89 17.29 -15.60
CA ARG A 90 -18.25 17.40 -15.08
C ARG A 90 -18.95 16.04 -15.12
N GLY A 91 -18.77 15.28 -16.21
CA GLY A 91 -19.26 13.92 -16.34
C GLY A 91 -18.67 12.98 -15.28
N VAL A 92 -17.35 13.00 -15.08
CA VAL A 92 -16.67 12.23 -14.03
C VAL A 92 -17.20 12.60 -12.63
N ARG A 93 -17.42 13.90 -12.35
CA ARG A 93 -18.02 14.34 -11.08
C ARG A 93 -19.46 13.84 -10.89
N ARG A 94 -20.25 13.71 -11.97
CA ARG A 94 -21.60 13.14 -11.90
C ARG A 94 -21.54 11.62 -11.67
N LEU A 95 -20.64 10.92 -12.36
CA LEU A 95 -20.41 9.49 -12.19
C LEU A 95 -19.99 9.17 -10.74
N ASN A 96 -19.03 9.91 -10.18
CA ASN A 96 -18.63 9.76 -8.78
C ASN A 96 -19.80 9.99 -7.81
N ARG A 97 -20.62 11.04 -8.01
CA ARG A 97 -21.81 11.27 -7.18
C ARG A 97 -22.79 10.10 -7.24
N TRP A 98 -23.00 9.51 -8.41
CA TRP A 98 -23.81 8.29 -8.55
C TRP A 98 -23.15 7.10 -7.82
N ALA A 99 -21.86 6.87 -8.04
CA ALA A 99 -21.10 5.78 -7.43
C ALA A 99 -21.16 5.83 -5.89
N ASN A 100 -21.12 7.03 -5.30
CA ASN A 100 -21.28 7.22 -3.85
C ASN A 100 -22.59 6.66 -3.27
N PHE A 101 -23.62 6.48 -4.10
CA PHE A 101 -24.91 5.97 -3.66
C PHE A 101 -25.18 4.53 -4.06
N TYR A 102 -24.55 4.04 -5.14
CA TYR A 102 -24.88 2.75 -5.75
C TYR A 102 -23.70 1.78 -5.89
N ALA A 103 -22.45 2.26 -5.95
CA ALA A 103 -21.29 1.41 -6.25
C ALA A 103 -21.09 0.29 -5.22
N GLY A 104 -21.31 0.58 -3.94
CA GLY A 104 -21.24 -0.44 -2.90
C GLY A 104 -22.28 -1.56 -3.08
N PHE A 105 -23.41 -1.30 -3.74
CA PHE A 105 -24.41 -2.34 -4.00
C PHE A 105 -24.09 -3.19 -5.23
N LEU A 106 -23.13 -2.78 -6.07
CA LEU A 106 -22.76 -3.52 -7.28
C LEU A 106 -22.00 -4.81 -6.98
N LEU A 107 -21.24 -4.85 -5.88
CA LEU A 107 -20.51 -6.05 -5.44
C LEU A 107 -21.08 -6.62 -4.13
N TYR A 108 -22.26 -6.16 -3.71
CA TYR A 108 -22.90 -6.60 -2.48
C TYR A 108 -23.61 -7.94 -2.69
N HIS A 109 -22.84 -9.02 -2.51
CA HIS A 109 -23.37 -10.38 -2.38
C HIS A 109 -23.71 -10.67 -0.91
N SER A 110 -24.77 -11.45 -0.65
CA SER A 110 -25.31 -11.58 0.70
C SER A 110 -24.37 -12.22 1.72
N ASP A 111 -23.39 -13.03 1.31
CA ASP A 111 -22.67 -13.88 2.27
C ASP A 111 -21.14 -13.99 2.06
N ASP A 112 -20.60 -13.57 0.89
CA ASP A 112 -19.16 -13.72 0.63
C ASP A 112 -18.58 -12.56 -0.24
N PRO A 113 -17.88 -11.60 0.39
CA PRO A 113 -17.15 -10.54 -0.32
C PRO A 113 -16.02 -11.08 -1.22
N SER A 114 -15.47 -12.26 -0.93
CA SER A 114 -14.40 -12.87 -1.73
C SER A 114 -14.93 -13.41 -3.06
N ALA A 115 -16.18 -13.87 -3.11
CA ALA A 115 -16.83 -14.34 -4.33
C ALA A 115 -16.93 -13.25 -5.41
N ALA A 116 -17.32 -12.02 -5.05
CA ALA A 116 -17.39 -10.91 -6.01
C ALA A 116 -16.00 -10.53 -6.54
N ARG A 117 -14.97 -10.65 -5.70
CA ARG A 117 -13.57 -10.46 -6.10
C ARG A 117 -13.12 -11.54 -7.07
N ALA A 118 -13.37 -12.80 -6.75
CA ALA A 118 -13.05 -13.94 -7.62
C ALA A 118 -13.78 -13.84 -8.96
N ALA A 119 -15.06 -13.48 -8.95
CA ALA A 119 -15.83 -13.25 -10.17
C ALA A 119 -15.23 -12.14 -11.04
N TYR A 120 -14.88 -10.99 -10.44
CA TYR A 120 -14.35 -9.86 -11.20
C TYR A 120 -12.93 -10.08 -11.73
N PHE A 121 -12.02 -10.61 -10.90
CA PHE A 121 -10.60 -10.74 -11.26
C PHE A 121 -10.28 -12.04 -12.00
N CYS A 122 -10.97 -13.12 -11.67
CA CYS A 122 -10.63 -14.45 -12.19
C CYS A 122 -11.57 -14.93 -13.30
N TYR A 123 -12.63 -14.16 -13.62
CA TYR A 123 -13.73 -14.59 -14.50
C TYR A 123 -14.32 -15.97 -14.16
N GLN A 124 -14.11 -16.47 -12.94
CA GLN A 124 -14.52 -17.82 -12.51
C GLN A 124 -16.04 -18.02 -12.59
N GLN A 125 -16.78 -16.95 -12.37
CA GLN A 125 -18.23 -16.93 -12.44
C GLN A 125 -18.67 -16.08 -13.63
N HIS A 126 -19.75 -16.51 -14.29
CA HIS A 126 -20.40 -15.65 -15.26
C HIS A 126 -20.89 -14.38 -14.57
N TRP A 127 -20.67 -13.22 -15.19
CA TRP A 127 -21.18 -11.93 -14.70
C TRP A 127 -22.68 -11.81 -15.01
N THR A 128 -23.44 -12.79 -14.59
CA THR A 128 -24.89 -12.89 -14.68
C THR A 128 -25.45 -13.01 -13.27
N ALA A 129 -26.78 -12.91 -13.14
CA ALA A 129 -27.49 -13.07 -11.86
C ALA A 129 -26.86 -12.21 -10.75
N ASP A 130 -26.27 -12.84 -9.73
CA ASP A 130 -25.74 -12.15 -8.56
C ASP A 130 -24.44 -11.37 -8.82
N PHE A 131 -23.72 -11.70 -9.91
CA PHE A 131 -22.49 -11.01 -10.33
C PHE A 131 -22.72 -10.01 -11.47
N ILE A 132 -23.99 -9.73 -11.83
CA ILE A 132 -24.33 -8.79 -12.91
C ILE A 132 -23.74 -7.39 -12.69
N GLY A 133 -23.54 -6.99 -11.42
CA GLY A 133 -22.92 -5.72 -11.06
C GLY A 133 -21.48 -5.56 -11.53
N CYS A 134 -20.74 -6.66 -11.73
CA CYS A 134 -19.38 -6.65 -12.28
C CYS A 134 -19.34 -5.99 -13.68
N ASN A 135 -20.37 -6.19 -14.52
CA ASN A 135 -20.46 -5.53 -15.83
C ASN A 135 -20.52 -4.01 -15.70
N VAL A 136 -21.26 -3.50 -14.71
CA VAL A 136 -21.39 -2.06 -14.48
C VAL A 136 -20.08 -1.48 -13.94
N VAL A 137 -19.39 -2.22 -13.07
CA VAL A 137 -18.06 -1.83 -12.58
C VAL A 137 -17.04 -1.77 -13.73
N PHE A 138 -17.09 -2.74 -14.63
CA PHE A 138 -16.26 -2.78 -15.83
C PHE A 138 -16.53 -1.58 -16.75
N ASP A 139 -17.80 -1.30 -17.06
CA ASP A 139 -18.19 -0.18 -17.92
C ASP A 139 -17.94 1.19 -17.28
N MET A 140 -17.99 1.26 -15.94
CA MET A 140 -17.50 2.43 -15.21
C MET A 140 -16.01 2.64 -15.50
N GLY A 141 -15.19 1.59 -15.48
CA GLY A 141 -13.78 1.66 -15.85
C GLY A 141 -13.54 2.09 -17.30
N ILE A 142 -14.35 1.60 -18.25
CA ILE A 142 -14.33 2.06 -19.64
C ILE A 142 -14.58 3.57 -19.70
N ALA A 143 -15.66 4.06 -19.05
CA ALA A 143 -16.01 5.47 -19.08
C ALA A 143 -14.91 6.39 -18.54
N LEU A 144 -14.12 5.91 -17.58
CA LEU A 144 -12.97 6.62 -17.06
C LEU A 144 -11.78 6.60 -18.00
N GLY A 145 -11.43 5.43 -18.52
CA GLY A 145 -10.31 5.31 -19.45
C GLY A 145 -10.56 6.17 -20.69
N GLU A 146 -11.80 6.19 -21.21
CA GLU A 146 -12.19 7.08 -22.32
C GLU A 146 -12.07 8.56 -21.96
N PHE A 147 -12.47 8.97 -20.75
CA PHE A 147 -12.23 10.35 -20.30
C PHE A 147 -10.73 10.68 -20.24
N ILE A 148 -9.90 9.75 -19.78
CA ILE A 148 -8.45 9.93 -19.65
C ILE A 148 -7.81 10.06 -21.04
N THR A 149 -8.10 9.16 -21.97
CA THR A 149 -7.51 9.18 -23.32
C THR A 149 -7.98 10.39 -24.13
N ILE A 150 -9.23 10.84 -23.97
CA ILE A 150 -9.72 12.09 -24.60
C ILE A 150 -9.00 13.31 -24.02
N LYS A 151 -8.78 13.34 -22.70
CA LYS A 151 -8.14 14.47 -22.03
C LYS A 151 -6.64 14.53 -22.30
N TYR A 152 -6.00 13.37 -22.47
CA TYR A 152 -4.56 13.23 -22.67
C TYR A 152 -4.31 12.37 -23.93
N PRO A 153 -4.28 12.99 -25.13
CA PRO A 153 -4.30 12.25 -26.41
C PRO A 153 -3.10 11.32 -26.67
N HIS A 154 -2.01 11.47 -25.93
CA HIS A 154 -0.85 10.57 -25.99
C HIS A 154 -1.09 9.25 -25.24
N LEU A 155 -2.06 9.26 -24.30
CA LEU A 155 -2.48 8.06 -23.59
C LEU A 155 -3.45 7.27 -24.45
N HIS A 156 -3.27 5.95 -24.43
CA HIS A 156 -4.11 5.03 -25.19
C HIS A 156 -4.35 3.74 -24.39
N TRP A 157 -5.37 3.01 -24.81
CA TRP A 157 -5.61 1.67 -24.30
C TRP A 157 -4.56 0.72 -24.85
N ASP A 158 -4.04 -0.13 -23.98
CA ASP A 158 -3.12 -1.21 -24.32
C ASP A 158 -3.36 -2.38 -23.35
N PHE A 159 -2.64 -3.47 -23.52
CA PHE A 159 -2.57 -4.56 -22.55
C PHE A 159 -1.11 -4.87 -22.24
N ASP A 160 -0.83 -5.42 -21.06
CA ASP A 160 0.53 -5.72 -20.65
C ASP A 160 0.88 -7.19 -20.95
N PRO A 161 1.77 -7.47 -21.91
CA PRO A 161 2.18 -8.84 -22.17
C PRO A 161 3.13 -9.38 -21.09
N VAL A 162 3.87 -8.52 -20.38
CA VAL A 162 5.04 -8.91 -19.58
C VAL A 162 5.16 -8.07 -18.30
N TYR A 163 4.24 -8.23 -17.33
CA TYR A 163 4.36 -7.48 -16.07
C TYR A 163 4.51 -8.30 -14.80
N VAL A 164 5.68 -8.10 -14.21
CA VAL A 164 6.05 -8.30 -12.81
C VAL A 164 5.94 -6.93 -12.11
N SER A 165 4.78 -6.56 -11.56
CA SER A 165 4.71 -5.37 -10.69
C SER A 165 5.16 -5.71 -9.27
N ILE A 166 6.39 -5.34 -8.92
CA ILE A 166 6.93 -5.44 -7.55
C ILE A 166 6.30 -4.39 -6.63
N ARG A 167 5.80 -3.26 -7.18
CA ARG A 167 5.39 -2.10 -6.37
C ARG A 167 3.99 -2.19 -5.75
N ARG A 168 3.02 -2.90 -6.33
CA ARG A 168 1.66 -2.99 -5.75
C ARG A 168 1.41 -4.24 -4.90
N ALA A 169 2.28 -5.25 -4.97
CA ALA A 169 2.16 -6.46 -4.14
C ALA A 169 2.39 -6.20 -2.63
N ARG A 170 3.12 -5.14 -2.27
CA ARG A 170 3.46 -4.81 -0.87
C ARG A 170 2.32 -4.21 -0.03
N ASP A 171 1.38 -3.49 -0.65
CA ASP A 171 0.38 -2.69 0.08
C ASP A 171 -1.00 -3.38 0.21
N LEU A 172 -1.18 -4.55 -0.42
CA LEU A 172 -2.39 -5.35 -0.25
C LEU A 172 -2.17 -6.42 0.84
N PRO A 173 -3.07 -6.55 1.83
CA PRO A 173 -2.98 -7.61 2.81
C PRO A 173 -3.08 -8.97 2.08
N GLY A 174 -1.98 -9.73 2.07
CA GLY A 174 -1.90 -11.02 1.41
C GLY A 174 -0.53 -11.41 0.85
N GLY A 175 0.40 -10.49 0.62
CA GLY A 175 1.82 -10.81 0.33
C GLY A 175 2.11 -11.68 -0.90
N GLU A 176 1.12 -12.08 -1.68
CA GLU A 176 1.33 -12.77 -2.95
C GLU A 176 1.93 -11.78 -3.96
N SER A 177 3.15 -12.08 -4.41
CA SER A 177 3.72 -11.47 -5.61
C SER A 177 2.81 -11.79 -6.79
N ARG A 178 1.91 -10.87 -7.13
CA ARG A 178 0.96 -11.03 -8.22
C ARG A 178 1.66 -10.72 -9.54
N LEU A 179 2.29 -11.76 -10.08
CA LEU A 179 2.78 -11.81 -11.45
C LEU A 179 1.60 -11.96 -12.42
N SER A 180 1.73 -11.29 -13.56
CA SER A 180 0.84 -11.22 -14.74
C SER A 180 -0.33 -10.23 -14.65
N PHE A 181 -0.43 -9.36 -15.66
CA PHE A 181 -1.59 -8.50 -15.85
C PHE A 181 -1.94 -8.41 -17.32
N GLN A 182 -2.93 -9.20 -17.76
CA GLN A 182 -3.44 -9.17 -19.13
C GLN A 182 -4.83 -8.50 -19.20
N ARG A 183 -4.99 -7.35 -18.50
CA ARG A 183 -6.17 -6.47 -18.63
C ARG A 183 -5.90 -5.30 -19.56
N PRO A 184 -6.95 -4.78 -20.21
CA PRO A 184 -6.90 -3.44 -20.76
C PRO A 184 -6.49 -2.42 -19.68
N LEU A 185 -5.44 -1.68 -19.99
CA LEU A 185 -4.85 -0.64 -19.17
C LEU A 185 -4.64 0.63 -20.00
N ILE A 186 -4.32 1.74 -19.34
CA ILE A 186 -3.88 2.96 -20.01
C ILE A 186 -2.36 3.04 -19.96
N THR A 187 -1.73 3.19 -21.13
CA THR A 187 -0.29 3.39 -21.31
C THR A 187 -0.02 4.69 -22.09
N GLY A 188 1.24 4.93 -22.46
CA GLY A 188 1.68 6.10 -23.20
C GLY A 188 2.28 7.19 -22.32
N PHE A 189 2.48 6.90 -21.03
CA PHE A 189 3.18 7.80 -20.13
C PHE A 189 4.66 7.88 -20.53
N LYS A 190 5.23 9.10 -20.59
CA LYS A 190 6.63 9.31 -21.01
C LYS A 190 7.67 8.51 -20.21
N ASN A 191 7.36 8.10 -18.98
CA ASN A 191 8.25 7.31 -18.16
C ASN A 191 8.30 5.82 -18.55
N GLY A 192 7.58 5.36 -19.60
CA GLY A 192 7.61 3.99 -20.14
C GLY A 192 7.03 2.91 -19.22
N ASP A 193 7.30 3.03 -17.92
CA ASP A 193 7.00 2.08 -16.87
C ASP A 193 5.66 2.38 -16.16
N MET A 194 5.11 3.59 -16.34
CA MET A 194 3.85 3.95 -15.70
C MET A 194 2.68 3.39 -16.51
N LYS A 195 1.92 2.50 -15.88
CA LYS A 195 0.73 1.84 -16.44
C LYS A 195 -0.40 2.02 -15.44
N GLU A 196 -1.60 2.33 -15.93
CA GLU A 196 -2.78 2.57 -15.07
C GLU A 196 -3.91 1.58 -15.38
N TYR A 197 -4.24 0.75 -14.39
CA TYR A 197 -5.25 -0.30 -14.48
C TYR A 197 -6.64 0.23 -14.13
N VAL A 198 -7.17 1.11 -14.98
CA VAL A 198 -8.42 1.87 -14.71
C VAL A 198 -9.64 0.97 -14.43
N LEU A 199 -9.67 -0.23 -15.03
CA LEU A 199 -10.69 -1.25 -14.77
C LEU A 199 -10.60 -1.83 -13.35
N GLU A 200 -9.39 -2.05 -12.84
CA GLU A 200 -9.16 -2.52 -11.47
C GLU A 200 -9.48 -1.41 -10.45
N GLU A 201 -9.04 -0.19 -10.73
CA GLU A 201 -9.32 0.97 -9.87
C GLU A 201 -10.84 1.18 -9.70
N SER A 202 -11.62 0.98 -10.76
CA SER A 202 -13.08 1.00 -10.69
C SER A 202 -13.66 -0.04 -9.74
N TYR A 203 -13.09 -1.24 -9.71
CA TYR A 203 -13.47 -2.27 -8.75
C TYR A 203 -13.09 -1.89 -7.32
N LEU A 204 -11.85 -1.42 -7.11
CA LEU A 204 -11.38 -1.01 -5.78
C LEU A 204 -12.23 0.13 -5.20
N ILE A 205 -12.71 1.04 -6.05
CA ILE A 205 -13.69 2.07 -5.65
C ILE A 205 -14.97 1.43 -5.11
N CYS A 206 -15.52 0.42 -5.80
CA CYS A 206 -16.73 -0.26 -5.37
C CYS A 206 -16.52 -1.08 -4.09
N ASP A 207 -15.43 -1.86 -4.02
CA ASP A 207 -15.06 -2.69 -2.86
C ASP A 207 -14.84 -1.83 -1.60
N TYR A 208 -14.13 -0.71 -1.74
CA TYR A 208 -13.95 0.26 -0.67
C TYR A 208 -15.32 0.78 -0.15
N ARG A 209 -16.28 1.04 -1.04
CA ARG A 209 -17.61 1.52 -0.66
C ARG A 209 -18.44 0.44 0.04
N ILE A 210 -18.19 -0.84 -0.21
CA ILE A 210 -18.79 -1.93 0.57
C ILE A 210 -18.21 -1.95 1.98
N LYS A 211 -16.89 -2.03 2.07
CA LYS A 211 -16.16 -2.17 3.34
C LYS A 211 -16.41 -1.00 4.29
N TYR A 212 -16.46 0.22 3.74
CA TYR A 212 -16.50 1.43 4.55
C TYR A 212 -17.76 2.27 4.38
N GLY A 213 -18.47 2.16 3.25
CA GLY A 213 -19.61 3.05 2.91
C GLY A 213 -20.97 2.57 3.42
N LEU A 214 -21.22 1.25 3.44
CA LEU A 214 -22.51 0.69 3.87
C LEU A 214 -22.74 0.83 5.38
N THR A 215 -21.67 0.78 6.18
CA THR A 215 -21.69 0.93 7.65
C THR A 215 -21.99 2.37 8.10
N ILE A 216 -21.66 3.37 7.28
CA ILE A 216 -21.73 4.80 7.65
C ILE A 216 -23.15 5.40 7.45
N CYS A 217 -24.01 4.75 6.68
CA CYS A 217 -25.31 5.32 6.28
C CYS A 217 -26.47 5.02 7.26
N GLY A 218 -26.13 4.65 8.50
CA GLY A 218 -27.07 4.27 9.56
C GLY A 218 -27.67 5.41 10.41
N GLY A 219 -27.32 6.70 10.21
CA GLY A 219 -28.00 7.74 11.01
C GLY A 219 -27.48 9.18 11.09
N LEU A 220 -26.56 9.65 10.23
CA LEU A 220 -26.14 11.06 10.26
C LEU A 220 -26.12 11.67 8.86
N GLU A 221 -26.70 12.87 8.73
CA GLU A 221 -26.78 13.65 7.50
C GLU A 221 -25.42 13.80 6.81
N LEU A 222 -25.42 13.60 5.49
CA LEU A 222 -24.31 13.05 4.73
C LEU A 222 -23.61 14.07 3.83
N ASP A 223 -23.80 15.38 4.01
CA ASP A 223 -23.42 16.39 3.00
C ASP A 223 -22.03 17.04 3.19
N SER A 224 -21.28 16.72 4.26
CA SER A 224 -20.07 17.49 4.63
C SER A 224 -18.74 16.71 4.71
N ARG A 225 -18.63 15.45 4.24
CA ARG A 225 -17.39 14.65 4.40
C ARG A 225 -16.52 14.55 3.11
N PRO A 226 -15.20 14.86 3.18
CA PRO A 226 -14.28 14.88 2.03
C PRO A 226 -13.89 13.50 1.47
N ASP A 227 -14.13 12.40 2.19
CA ASP A 227 -13.79 11.02 1.78
C ASP A 227 -14.56 10.51 0.55
N LYS A 228 -15.63 11.21 0.17
CA LYS A 228 -16.42 10.90 -1.03
C LYS A 228 -15.66 11.21 -2.33
N HIS A 229 -14.66 12.08 -2.27
CA HIS A 229 -13.91 12.50 -3.44
C HIS A 229 -12.53 11.86 -3.56
N LEU A 230 -12.05 11.12 -2.56
CA LEU A 230 -10.64 10.78 -2.42
C LEU A 230 -10.09 9.84 -3.49
N ILE A 231 -10.74 8.72 -3.81
CA ILE A 231 -10.21 7.79 -4.84
C ILE A 231 -10.32 8.40 -6.24
N TRP A 232 -11.42 9.10 -6.50
CA TRP A 232 -11.67 9.78 -7.77
C TRP A 232 -10.78 11.00 -8.00
N ASN A 233 -10.57 11.81 -6.98
CA ASN A 233 -9.61 12.89 -7.01
C ASN A 233 -8.19 12.34 -7.02
N TRP A 234 -7.92 11.20 -6.40
CA TRP A 234 -6.62 10.55 -6.46
C TRP A 234 -6.32 10.11 -7.89
N LEU A 235 -7.22 9.37 -8.56
CA LEU A 235 -7.10 9.06 -10.00
C LEU A 235 -6.86 10.34 -10.80
N LEU A 236 -7.74 11.34 -10.68
CA LEU A 236 -7.58 12.62 -11.39
C LEU A 236 -6.29 13.37 -11.04
N LEU A 237 -5.78 13.27 -9.80
CA LEU A 237 -4.55 13.89 -9.34
C LEU A 237 -3.32 13.12 -9.81
N SER A 238 -3.37 11.79 -9.87
CA SER A 238 -2.31 10.95 -10.43
C SER A 238 -2.15 11.25 -11.91
N PHE A 239 -3.25 11.33 -12.67
CA PHE A 239 -3.19 11.77 -14.07
C PHE A 239 -2.77 13.24 -14.22
N LYS A 240 -3.27 14.15 -13.37
CA LYS A 240 -2.82 15.55 -13.39
C LYS A 240 -1.34 15.70 -13.03
N ARG A 241 -0.79 14.87 -12.15
CA ARG A 241 0.64 14.86 -11.81
C ARG A 241 1.46 14.35 -12.97
N ALA A 242 1.11 13.18 -13.51
CA ALA A 242 1.76 12.62 -14.69
C ALA A 242 1.77 13.61 -15.87
N ALA A 243 0.65 14.28 -16.13
CA ALA A 243 0.53 15.31 -17.17
C ALA A 243 1.18 16.66 -16.82
N LYS A 244 1.37 16.98 -15.53
CA LYS A 244 2.06 18.20 -15.12
C LYS A 244 3.58 18.03 -15.20
N ASP A 245 4.07 16.86 -14.81
CA ASP A 245 5.48 16.49 -14.95
C ASP A 245 5.90 16.56 -16.43
N GLU A 246 4.98 16.26 -17.37
CA GLU A 246 5.12 16.47 -18.81
C GLU A 246 5.30 17.95 -19.22
N ALA A 247 4.48 18.88 -18.70
CA ALA A 247 4.58 20.31 -19.02
C ALA A 247 5.90 20.93 -18.53
N THR A 248 6.47 20.37 -17.47
CA THR A 248 7.78 20.78 -16.94
C THR A 248 8.98 20.07 -17.60
N ALA A 249 8.74 18.94 -18.29
CA ALA A 249 9.77 18.16 -18.98
C ALA A 249 9.93 18.52 -20.47
N ALA A 250 9.32 19.61 -20.94
CA ALA A 250 9.66 20.18 -22.24
C ALA A 250 11.16 20.49 -22.28
N PRO A 251 11.86 20.16 -23.38
CA PRO A 251 13.31 20.32 -23.42
C PRO A 251 13.64 21.80 -23.28
N LYS A 252 14.34 22.16 -22.20
CA LYS A 252 15.13 23.40 -22.18
C LYS A 252 16.29 23.20 -23.17
N THR A 253 15.98 23.28 -24.47
CA THR A 253 17.01 23.46 -25.48
C THR A 253 17.66 24.83 -25.26
N SER A 254 18.99 24.80 -25.13
CA SER A 254 19.91 25.95 -25.12
C SER A 254 19.64 27.03 -24.08
N PHE A 255 20.18 26.88 -22.88
CA PHE A 255 20.79 27.98 -22.10
C PHE A 255 21.39 27.37 -20.83
N PHE A 256 22.62 26.86 -20.89
CA PHE A 256 23.58 26.78 -19.77
C PHE A 256 24.87 26.09 -20.27
N GLU A 257 25.61 26.78 -21.13
CA GLU A 257 27.06 26.83 -20.95
C GLU A 257 27.31 28.02 -20.04
N ALA A 258 27.40 27.78 -18.73
CA ALA A 258 27.99 28.73 -17.81
C ALA A 258 29.01 27.96 -16.98
N GLN A 259 30.21 28.54 -16.94
CA GLN A 259 31.38 28.08 -16.22
C GLN A 259 31.06 27.62 -14.81
N ASP A 260 31.58 26.42 -14.51
CA ASP A 260 31.76 25.86 -13.19
C ASP A 260 32.80 26.72 -12.44
N ASP A 261 32.36 27.82 -11.83
CA ASP A 261 33.06 28.37 -10.68
C ASP A 261 32.54 27.63 -9.44
N GLY A 262 33.44 26.99 -8.72
CA GLY A 262 33.14 26.09 -7.60
C GLY A 262 32.61 26.79 -6.35
N SER A 263 31.80 27.84 -6.47
CA SER A 263 31.15 28.48 -5.33
C SER A 263 29.67 28.11 -5.27
N LEU A 264 29.36 27.03 -4.53
CA LEU A 264 27.98 26.76 -4.13
C LEU A 264 27.46 28.00 -3.39
N PRO A 265 26.26 28.52 -3.73
CA PRO A 265 25.70 29.67 -3.04
C PRO A 265 25.63 29.37 -1.53
N PRO A 266 25.88 30.38 -0.67
CA PRO A 266 25.86 30.19 0.77
C PRO A 266 24.51 29.60 1.19
N ARG A 267 24.53 28.43 1.82
CA ARG A 267 23.33 27.78 2.36
C ARG A 267 22.57 28.81 3.21
N PRO A 268 21.24 28.96 3.03
CA PRO A 268 20.46 29.86 3.86
C PRO A 268 20.67 29.49 5.32
N ARG A 269 20.83 30.49 6.19
CA ARG A 269 21.07 30.23 7.61
C ARG A 269 19.86 29.47 8.18
N SER A 270 20.10 28.41 8.94
CA SER A 270 19.09 27.52 9.55
C SER A 270 17.98 28.25 10.35
N SER A 271 18.19 29.52 10.69
CA SER A 271 17.21 30.42 11.29
C SER A 271 16.02 30.75 10.39
N GLU A 272 16.18 30.82 9.06
CA GLU A 272 15.10 31.28 8.15
C GLU A 272 14.01 30.21 7.94
N PHE A 273 14.38 28.93 7.90
CA PHE A 273 13.43 27.83 7.72
C PHE A 273 12.62 27.48 8.98
N SER A 274 13.01 28.02 10.14
CA SER A 274 12.27 27.82 11.39
C SER A 274 10.86 28.44 11.37
N ALA A 275 10.58 29.36 10.45
CA ALA A 275 9.30 30.06 10.34
C ALA A 275 8.12 29.20 9.83
N LEU A 276 8.39 28.00 9.27
CA LEU A 276 7.35 27.16 8.66
C LEU A 276 6.63 26.22 9.65
N LEU A 277 7.18 26.04 10.85
CA LEU A 277 6.57 25.18 11.88
C LEU A 277 5.65 26.01 12.80
N PRO A 278 4.44 25.52 13.14
CA PRO A 278 3.63 26.12 14.19
C PRO A 278 4.43 26.22 15.51
N PRO A 279 4.17 27.23 16.36
CA PRO A 279 4.98 27.48 17.56
C PRO A 279 5.17 26.26 18.47
N GLY A 280 4.13 25.45 18.65
CA GLY A 280 4.21 24.20 19.44
C GLY A 280 5.15 23.15 18.82
N MET A 281 5.17 23.02 17.49
CA MET A 281 6.08 22.10 16.80
C MET A 281 7.52 22.63 16.79
N TRP A 282 7.69 23.95 16.69
CA TRP A 282 9.00 24.57 16.80
C TRP A 282 9.65 24.29 18.16
N LEU A 283 8.90 24.45 19.26
CA LEU A 283 9.38 24.12 20.61
C LEU A 283 9.75 22.64 20.74
N ARG A 284 8.92 21.73 20.21
CA ARG A 284 9.20 20.29 20.18
C ARG A 284 10.46 19.99 19.39
N ARG A 285 10.62 20.57 18.19
CA ARG A 285 11.81 20.39 17.35
C ARG A 285 13.06 20.92 18.03
N ARG A 286 13.00 22.10 18.66
CA ARG A 286 14.13 22.65 19.41
C ARG A 286 14.55 21.75 20.57
N ARG A 287 13.59 21.21 21.32
CA ARG A 287 13.85 20.22 22.37
C ARG A 287 14.48 18.95 21.80
N LEU A 288 13.96 18.47 20.67
CA LEU A 288 14.47 17.28 19.98
C LEU A 288 15.91 17.47 19.50
N LEU A 289 16.22 18.57 18.81
CA LEU A 289 17.57 18.90 18.35
C LEU A 289 18.58 18.98 19.49
N ARG A 290 18.18 19.55 20.63
CA ARG A 290 19.03 19.55 21.83
C ARG A 290 19.33 18.13 22.32
N ALA A 291 18.32 17.25 22.33
CA ALA A 291 18.49 15.87 22.74
C ALA A 291 19.28 15.02 21.73
N LEU A 292 19.29 15.41 20.45
CA LEU A 292 20.00 14.70 19.38
C LEU A 292 21.52 14.97 19.34
N ARG A 293 22.00 16.05 19.98
CA ARG A 293 23.41 16.48 19.88
C ARG A 293 24.41 15.37 20.22
N ASP A 294 24.08 14.58 21.23
CA ASP A 294 24.93 13.51 21.75
C ASP A 294 24.35 12.12 21.43
N TYR A 295 23.45 12.04 20.43
CA TYR A 295 22.89 10.76 20.02
C TYR A 295 23.94 9.99 19.20
N PRO A 296 24.32 8.78 19.61
CA PRO A 296 25.33 7.98 18.95
C PRO A 296 24.90 7.57 17.54
N VAL A 297 25.87 7.57 16.63
CA VAL A 297 25.69 7.23 15.22
C VAL A 297 25.64 5.71 15.06
N TYR A 298 24.65 5.21 14.33
CA TYR A 298 24.65 3.85 13.81
C TYR A 298 25.54 3.79 12.56
N ASP A 299 26.64 3.04 12.63
CA ASP A 299 27.67 3.04 11.58
C ASP A 299 27.97 1.62 11.09
N PRO A 300 27.15 1.07 10.19
CA PRO A 300 27.36 -0.28 9.68
C PRO A 300 28.62 -0.33 8.80
N PRO A 301 29.28 -1.50 8.68
CA PRO A 301 30.48 -1.67 7.85
C PRO A 301 30.28 -1.24 6.39
N HIS A 302 29.13 -1.57 5.80
CA HIS A 302 28.80 -1.28 4.40
C HIS A 302 27.65 -0.30 4.30
N LYS A 303 27.95 0.95 3.90
CA LYS A 303 27.01 2.07 3.79
C LYS A 303 26.51 2.23 2.35
N LYS A 304 25.85 1.19 1.85
CA LYS A 304 25.19 1.19 0.54
C LYS A 304 23.72 0.89 0.72
N GLU A 305 22.91 1.23 -0.29
CA GLU A 305 21.53 0.75 -0.34
C GLU A 305 21.51 -0.77 -0.20
N GLU A 306 20.66 -1.31 0.69
CA GLU A 306 20.73 -2.73 1.09
C GLU A 306 20.61 -3.67 -0.10
N ARG A 307 19.75 -3.32 -1.07
CA ARG A 307 19.56 -4.09 -2.30
C ARG A 307 20.78 -4.16 -3.22
N LEU A 308 21.84 -3.41 -2.92
CA LEU A 308 23.10 -3.36 -3.67
C LEU A 308 24.24 -4.03 -2.91
N LEU A 309 23.98 -4.57 -1.71
CA LEU A 309 24.98 -5.30 -0.93
C LEU A 309 25.18 -6.69 -1.53
N SER A 310 26.44 -7.14 -1.59
CA SER A 310 26.71 -8.57 -1.77
C SER A 310 26.21 -9.36 -0.56
N ARG A 311 26.13 -10.68 -0.69
CA ARG A 311 25.73 -11.55 0.42
C ARG A 311 26.63 -11.38 1.64
N GLU A 312 27.93 -11.35 1.40
CA GLU A 312 28.97 -11.21 2.43
C GLU A 312 28.81 -9.85 3.13
N GLN A 313 28.59 -8.78 2.37
CA GLN A 313 28.37 -7.44 2.91
C GLN A 313 27.08 -7.36 3.74
N ALA A 314 26.02 -8.02 3.29
CA ALA A 314 24.75 -8.09 4.02
C ALA A 314 24.90 -8.88 5.33
N VAL A 315 25.63 -10.01 5.30
CA VAL A 315 25.97 -10.79 6.51
C VAL A 315 26.77 -9.92 7.49
N GLU A 316 27.83 -9.24 7.05
CA GLU A 316 28.64 -8.38 7.92
C GLU A 316 27.83 -7.23 8.54
N ASN A 317 26.95 -6.59 7.75
CA ASN A 317 26.03 -5.57 8.26
C ASN A 317 25.05 -6.14 9.29
N PHE A 318 24.54 -7.35 9.04
CA PHE A 318 23.62 -8.02 9.97
C PHE A 318 24.33 -8.44 11.26
N ASP A 319 25.52 -9.03 11.18
CA ASP A 319 26.33 -9.39 12.34
C ASP A 319 26.67 -8.16 13.19
N TYR A 320 27.00 -7.04 12.53
CA TYR A 320 27.17 -5.75 13.20
C TYR A 320 25.90 -5.34 13.94
N PHE A 321 24.73 -5.36 13.28
CA PHE A 321 23.43 -5.05 13.87
C PHE A 321 23.15 -5.92 15.10
N MET A 322 23.29 -7.24 14.95
CA MET A 322 23.07 -8.23 16.01
C MET A 322 23.94 -7.95 17.23
N ARG A 323 25.21 -7.60 17.01
CA ARG A 323 26.17 -7.28 18.08
C ARG A 323 25.76 -6.03 18.88
N ILE A 324 25.22 -5.01 18.24
CA ILE A 324 24.99 -3.71 18.89
C ILE A 324 23.53 -3.45 19.30
N ARG A 325 22.55 -4.21 18.79
CA ARG A 325 21.11 -3.92 18.97
C ARG A 325 20.68 -3.74 20.44
N HIS A 326 21.20 -4.56 21.36
CA HIS A 326 20.82 -4.47 22.78
C HIS A 326 21.42 -3.24 23.46
N GLN A 327 22.67 -2.87 23.09
CA GLN A 327 23.29 -1.64 23.56
C GLN A 327 22.53 -0.42 23.06
N ARG A 328 22.12 -0.44 21.79
CA ARG A 328 21.30 0.59 21.14
C ARG A 328 19.93 0.73 21.80
N LEU A 329 19.24 -0.39 22.07
CA LEU A 329 17.98 -0.41 22.79
C LEU A 329 18.11 0.20 24.19
N ALA A 330 19.11 -0.22 24.97
CA ALA A 330 19.35 0.31 26.31
C ALA A 330 19.63 1.82 26.28
N PHE A 331 20.47 2.27 25.32
CA PHE A 331 20.74 3.69 25.11
C PHE A 331 19.45 4.46 24.79
N PHE A 332 18.64 3.97 23.85
CA PHE A 332 17.40 4.63 23.45
C PHE A 332 16.39 4.72 24.60
N GLN A 333 16.26 3.68 25.41
CA GLN A 333 15.44 3.68 26.63
C GLN A 333 15.93 4.75 27.63
N ALA A 334 17.22 4.80 27.91
CA ALA A 334 17.82 5.80 28.80
C ALA A 334 17.64 7.22 28.24
N TRP A 335 17.86 7.40 26.95
CA TRP A 335 17.71 8.68 26.25
C TRP A 335 16.27 9.20 26.31
N LEU A 336 15.27 8.34 26.06
CA LEU A 336 13.85 8.69 26.19
C LEU A 336 13.49 9.09 27.62
N GLN A 337 14.01 8.35 28.61
CA GLN A 337 13.78 8.63 30.02
C GLN A 337 14.39 9.99 30.43
N GLN A 338 15.66 10.21 30.08
CA GLN A 338 16.39 11.42 30.45
C GLN A 338 15.84 12.67 29.77
N ASN A 339 15.60 12.62 28.46
CA ASN A 339 15.26 13.81 27.67
C ASN A 339 13.74 14.06 27.59
N PHE A 340 12.92 13.02 27.73
CA PHE A 340 11.47 13.09 27.52
C PHE A 340 10.64 12.57 28.69
N ARG A 341 11.27 11.98 29.72
CA ARG A 341 10.58 11.32 30.85
C ARG A 341 9.65 10.20 30.39
N VAL A 342 10.04 9.50 29.32
CA VAL A 342 9.28 8.39 28.76
C VAL A 342 10.00 7.07 29.06
N THR A 343 9.40 6.24 29.90
CA THR A 343 9.89 4.88 30.19
C THR A 343 9.15 3.88 29.31
N ILE A 344 9.86 3.18 28.43
CA ILE A 344 9.31 2.13 27.56
C ILE A 344 9.79 0.74 28.01
N ASN A 345 9.02 -0.29 27.68
CA ASN A 345 9.33 -1.71 27.93
C ASN A 345 8.52 -2.57 26.95
N SER A 346 8.72 -3.89 26.97
CA SER A 346 8.07 -4.85 26.06
C SER A 346 6.58 -5.08 26.31
N THR A 347 5.96 -4.42 27.29
CA THR A 347 4.52 -4.53 27.49
C THR A 347 3.75 -3.66 26.50
N GLU A 348 2.49 -3.99 26.23
CA GLU A 348 1.60 -3.14 25.43
C GLU A 348 1.54 -1.69 25.96
N ARG A 349 1.60 -1.50 27.29
CA ARG A 349 1.66 -0.16 27.90
C ARG A 349 2.95 0.58 27.54
N GLY A 350 4.08 -0.12 27.46
CA GLY A 350 5.35 0.41 26.96
C GLY A 350 5.25 0.83 25.50
N VAL A 351 4.64 0.00 24.66
CA VAL A 351 4.37 0.29 23.24
C VAL A 351 3.42 1.49 23.08
N ARG A 352 2.40 1.63 23.92
CA ARG A 352 1.52 2.82 23.90
C ARG A 352 2.28 4.11 24.25
N LYS A 353 3.28 4.04 25.13
CA LYS A 353 4.12 5.18 25.48
C LYS A 353 5.06 5.58 24.34
N ILE A 354 5.73 4.61 23.68
CA ILE A 354 6.59 4.90 22.52
C ILE A 354 5.76 5.48 21.38
N ASN A 355 4.57 4.94 21.13
CA ASN A 355 3.64 5.43 20.11
C ASN A 355 3.16 6.87 20.41
N ARG A 356 2.81 7.17 21.66
CA ARG A 356 2.44 8.54 22.06
C ARG A 356 3.59 9.52 21.85
N TRP A 357 4.80 9.13 22.23
CA TRP A 357 5.99 9.95 21.99
C TRP A 357 6.25 10.14 20.48
N GLY A 358 6.13 9.07 19.69
CA GLY A 358 6.26 9.11 18.24
C GLY A 358 5.29 10.08 17.58
N ASN A 359 4.03 10.13 18.05
CA ASN A 359 3.02 11.04 17.51
C ASN A 359 3.41 12.52 17.68
N ASP A 360 4.24 12.82 18.68
CA ASP A 360 4.69 14.18 18.97
C ASP A 360 6.02 14.54 18.29
N TYR A 361 6.90 13.54 18.04
CA TYR A 361 8.30 13.77 17.64
C TYR A 361 8.77 13.02 16.39
N ALA A 362 8.18 11.89 16.01
CA ALA A 362 8.70 11.04 14.94
C ALA A 362 8.79 11.76 13.59
N GLY A 363 7.75 12.51 13.22
CA GLY A 363 7.80 13.34 12.01
C GLY A 363 8.83 14.46 12.07
N LEU A 364 9.20 14.94 13.27
CA LEU A 364 10.24 15.97 13.43
C LEU A 364 11.66 15.40 13.29
N LEU A 365 11.85 14.08 13.48
CA LEU A 365 13.13 13.40 13.25
C LEU A 365 13.50 13.37 11.76
N LEU A 366 12.49 13.38 10.88
CA LEU A 366 12.66 13.39 9.41
C LEU A 366 12.47 14.79 8.82
N TYR A 367 12.39 15.84 9.64
CA TYR A 367 12.16 17.18 9.12
C TYR A 367 13.39 17.74 8.43
N HIS A 368 13.32 17.86 7.10
CA HIS A 368 14.28 18.56 6.27
C HIS A 368 13.53 19.59 5.39
N PRO A 369 13.72 20.91 5.59
CA PRO A 369 12.91 21.93 4.92
C PRO A 369 13.23 22.08 3.42
N GLU A 370 14.45 21.73 3.01
CA GLU A 370 14.94 21.94 1.65
C GLU A 370 14.63 20.77 0.70
N ASP A 371 14.42 19.57 1.25
CA ASP A 371 14.23 18.35 0.44
C ASP A 371 13.38 17.32 1.20
N LEU A 372 12.17 17.07 0.69
CA LEU A 372 11.24 16.08 1.25
C LEU A 372 11.75 14.64 1.10
N ASN A 373 12.63 14.38 0.13
CA ASN A 373 13.16 13.04 -0.17
C ASN A 373 14.48 12.76 0.53
N ALA A 374 15.19 13.79 1.02
CA ALA A 374 16.47 13.66 1.70
C ALA A 374 16.45 12.65 2.86
N PRO A 375 15.42 12.60 3.73
CA PRO A 375 15.39 11.62 4.82
C PRO A 375 15.32 10.17 4.32
N GLY A 376 14.61 9.91 3.22
CA GLY A 376 14.55 8.57 2.61
C GLY A 376 15.85 8.18 1.94
N ASN A 377 16.47 9.14 1.25
CA ASN A 377 17.81 9.01 0.67
C ASN A 377 18.87 8.70 1.76
N ALA A 378 18.80 9.38 2.90
CA ALA A 378 19.69 9.11 4.03
C ALA A 378 19.40 7.75 4.66
N TYR A 379 18.13 7.46 4.96
CA TYR A 379 17.75 6.28 5.71
C TYR A 379 17.96 4.99 4.93
N PHE A 380 17.54 4.89 3.67
CA PHE A 380 17.63 3.65 2.89
C PHE A 380 18.89 3.55 2.03
N PHE A 381 19.42 4.67 1.52
CA PHE A 381 20.51 4.62 0.56
C PHE A 381 21.86 5.00 1.17
N TYR A 382 21.88 5.37 2.46
CA TYR A 382 23.07 5.90 3.15
C TYR A 382 23.77 7.05 2.39
N LYS A 383 23.04 7.78 1.53
CA LYS A 383 23.60 8.90 0.74
C LYS A 383 24.14 10.02 1.61
N HIS A 384 23.63 10.14 2.83
CA HIS A 384 24.09 11.08 3.84
C HIS A 384 24.42 10.32 5.12
N ALA A 385 25.53 10.69 5.76
CA ALA A 385 25.84 10.21 7.10
C ALA A 385 24.73 10.61 8.06
N TRP A 386 24.35 9.72 8.99
CA TRP A 386 23.31 9.98 9.99
C TRP A 386 23.86 10.84 11.14
N ILE A 387 24.39 12.00 10.79
CA ILE A 387 24.90 13.04 11.69
C ILE A 387 24.14 14.33 11.44
N GLU A 388 24.29 15.29 12.34
CA GLU A 388 23.75 16.65 12.18
C GLU A 388 22.26 16.65 11.80
N ASP A 389 21.92 17.16 10.61
CA ASP A 389 20.55 17.28 10.10
C ASP A 389 19.86 15.91 9.87
N PHE A 390 20.63 14.83 9.74
CA PHE A 390 20.15 13.46 9.58
C PHE A 390 20.29 12.61 10.84
N ALA A 391 20.71 13.19 11.97
CA ALA A 391 20.87 12.48 13.23
C ALA A 391 19.55 11.82 13.70
N GLY A 392 18.41 12.34 13.28
CA GLY A 392 17.09 11.76 13.55
C GLY A 392 16.92 10.34 12.99
N CYS A 393 17.63 9.96 11.93
CA CYS A 393 17.61 8.61 11.37
C CYS A 393 18.09 7.56 12.39
N ASN A 394 19.06 7.89 13.25
CA ASN A 394 19.50 6.97 14.33
C ASN A 394 18.37 6.68 15.32
N VAL A 395 17.58 7.69 15.68
CA VAL A 395 16.46 7.52 16.63
C VAL A 395 15.33 6.72 16.00
N VAL A 396 15.02 6.96 14.72
CA VAL A 396 14.03 6.17 13.96
C VAL A 396 14.48 4.72 13.86
N PHE A 397 15.77 4.48 13.62
CA PHE A 397 16.35 3.13 13.60
C PHE A 397 16.24 2.44 14.97
N ASP A 398 16.66 3.09 16.06
CA ASP A 398 16.58 2.54 17.42
C ASP A 398 15.14 2.32 17.90
N MET A 399 14.20 3.13 17.41
CA MET A 399 12.77 2.94 17.65
C MET A 399 12.25 1.68 16.95
N GLY A 400 12.76 1.35 15.75
CA GLY A 400 12.50 0.08 15.08
C GLY A 400 13.15 -1.11 15.78
N ILE A 401 14.37 -0.97 16.31
CA ILE A 401 14.98 -1.98 17.20
C ILE A 401 14.08 -2.23 18.40
N ALA A 402 13.63 -1.17 19.09
CA ALA A 402 12.78 -1.29 20.26
C ALA A 402 11.46 -2.02 19.95
N LEU A 403 10.79 -1.67 18.85
CA LEU A 403 9.57 -2.37 18.43
C LEU A 403 9.84 -3.86 18.17
N GLY A 404 10.91 -4.18 17.43
CA GLY A 404 11.22 -5.57 17.11
C GLY A 404 11.59 -6.41 18.32
N GLU A 405 12.40 -5.86 19.23
CA GLU A 405 12.75 -6.51 20.50
C GLU A 405 11.52 -6.69 21.41
N PHE A 406 10.56 -5.75 21.39
CA PHE A 406 9.31 -5.91 22.11
C PHE A 406 8.42 -7.00 21.51
N ILE A 407 8.37 -7.14 20.18
CA ILE A 407 7.66 -8.25 19.51
C ILE A 407 8.28 -9.58 19.93
N ILE A 408 9.61 -9.75 19.78
CA ILE A 408 10.33 -10.99 20.12
C ILE A 408 10.15 -11.36 21.60
N ALA A 409 10.20 -10.38 22.51
CA ALA A 409 9.99 -10.61 23.94
C ALA A 409 8.59 -11.17 24.28
N ASN A 410 7.59 -10.97 23.41
CA ASN A 410 6.24 -11.54 23.57
C ASN A 410 6.00 -12.76 22.67
N CYS A 411 6.94 -13.07 21.78
CA CYS A 411 6.82 -14.07 20.72
C CYS A 411 8.14 -14.86 20.61
N PRO A 412 8.44 -15.78 21.53
CA PRO A 412 9.79 -16.33 21.73
C PRO A 412 10.37 -17.12 20.55
N ASN A 413 9.55 -17.57 19.60
CA ASN A 413 10.04 -18.25 18.38
C ASN A 413 10.40 -17.26 17.27
N LEU A 414 10.06 -15.98 17.42
CA LEU A 414 10.44 -14.96 16.46
C LEU A 414 11.88 -14.53 16.70
N TYR A 415 12.58 -14.24 15.62
CA TYR A 415 13.98 -13.85 15.67
C TYR A 415 14.34 -12.92 14.51
N TRP A 416 15.44 -12.19 14.65
CA TRP A 416 15.94 -11.31 13.60
C TRP A 416 16.64 -12.11 12.50
N THR A 417 16.39 -11.74 11.24
CA THR A 417 17.10 -12.24 10.04
C THR A 417 17.29 -11.10 9.04
N PHE A 418 18.22 -11.24 8.09
CA PHE A 418 18.40 -10.30 6.96
C PHE A 418 17.97 -10.93 5.62
N ASP A 419 17.49 -12.17 5.66
CA ASP A 419 17.22 -13.00 4.49
C ASP A 419 16.06 -13.98 4.74
N PRO A 420 14.85 -13.47 5.05
CA PRO A 420 13.70 -14.32 5.37
C PRO A 420 13.27 -15.17 4.18
N LEU A 421 13.56 -14.73 2.95
CA LEU A 421 13.21 -15.45 1.72
C LEU A 421 14.03 -16.71 1.55
N SER A 422 15.33 -16.72 1.87
CA SER A 422 16.14 -17.94 1.72
C SER A 422 15.82 -19.03 2.73
N GLU A 423 15.31 -18.63 3.90
CA GLU A 423 14.82 -19.58 4.89
C GLU A 423 13.56 -20.30 4.37
N LYS A 424 12.67 -19.55 3.70
CA LYS A 424 11.35 -20.02 3.28
C LYS A 424 11.32 -20.63 1.87
N PHE A 425 12.13 -20.09 0.95
CA PHE A 425 12.16 -20.40 -0.48
C PHE A 425 13.60 -20.44 -1.01
N PRO A 426 14.37 -21.49 -0.68
CA PRO A 426 15.79 -21.52 -0.98
C PRO A 426 16.11 -21.49 -2.48
N LYS A 427 15.27 -22.07 -3.36
CA LYS A 427 15.50 -22.02 -4.81
C LYS A 427 15.06 -20.69 -5.41
N SER A 428 13.82 -20.25 -5.16
CA SER A 428 13.34 -18.96 -5.65
C SER A 428 14.20 -17.80 -5.15
N SER A 429 14.70 -17.88 -3.91
CA SER A 429 15.61 -16.87 -3.40
C SER A 429 16.97 -16.87 -4.11
N ARG A 430 17.48 -18.02 -4.60
CA ARG A 430 18.71 -18.04 -5.41
C ARG A 430 18.48 -17.33 -6.74
N LEU A 431 17.39 -17.64 -7.44
CA LEU A 431 17.02 -16.98 -8.69
C LEU A 431 16.83 -15.48 -8.49
N LEU A 432 16.05 -15.06 -7.49
CA LEU A 432 15.83 -13.66 -7.17
C LEU A 432 17.14 -12.95 -6.84
N LYS A 433 18.05 -13.57 -6.08
CA LYS A 433 19.34 -12.95 -5.72
C LYS A 433 20.33 -12.85 -6.86
N ASN A 434 20.16 -13.66 -7.92
CA ASN A 434 20.96 -13.54 -9.14
C ASN A 434 20.52 -12.33 -9.98
N LEU A 435 19.33 -11.76 -9.72
CA LEU A 435 18.87 -10.53 -10.37
C LEU A 435 19.48 -9.28 -9.69
N PRO A 436 20.05 -8.33 -10.47
CA PRO A 436 20.56 -7.08 -9.91
C PRO A 436 19.48 -6.31 -9.14
N GLY A 437 19.75 -5.95 -7.88
CA GLY A 437 18.85 -5.12 -7.07
C GLY A 437 17.76 -5.85 -6.29
N MET A 438 17.80 -7.19 -6.22
CA MET A 438 16.90 -8.04 -5.44
C MET A 438 17.57 -8.62 -4.17
N SER A 439 18.78 -8.16 -3.84
CA SER A 439 19.68 -8.81 -2.89
C SER A 439 19.61 -8.21 -1.49
N PHE A 440 19.14 -9.00 -0.53
CA PHE A 440 19.21 -8.77 0.92
C PHE A 440 18.39 -7.62 1.49
N TRP A 441 17.83 -7.87 2.67
CA TRP A 441 16.90 -6.98 3.33
C TRP A 441 17.59 -6.38 4.55
N ARG A 442 17.08 -5.22 4.97
CA ARG A 442 17.37 -4.73 6.32
C ARG A 442 16.93 -5.79 7.33
N ALA A 443 17.47 -5.78 8.55
CA ALA A 443 17.06 -6.75 9.57
C ALA A 443 15.53 -6.74 9.77
N GLU A 444 14.93 -7.91 9.65
CA GLU A 444 13.50 -8.19 9.74
C GLU A 444 13.24 -9.30 10.76
N ILE A 445 11.99 -9.47 11.17
CA ILE A 445 11.58 -10.54 12.07
C ILE A 445 11.01 -11.71 11.24
N SER A 446 11.60 -12.90 11.42
CA SER A 446 11.12 -14.17 10.88
C SER A 446 10.70 -15.13 12.01
N GLY A 447 10.32 -16.36 11.66
CA GLY A 447 9.83 -17.38 12.58
C GLY A 447 8.30 -17.43 12.73
N TYR A 448 7.56 -16.76 11.84
CA TYR A 448 6.10 -16.89 11.77
C TYR A 448 5.71 -18.20 11.06
N ASP A 449 4.70 -18.91 11.59
CA ASP A 449 4.11 -20.10 10.94
C ASP A 449 3.47 -19.77 9.58
N SER A 450 3.00 -18.53 9.41
CA SER A 450 2.49 -18.08 8.12
C SER A 450 3.62 -17.54 7.26
N LEU A 451 3.75 -18.08 6.05
CA LEU A 451 4.68 -17.58 5.03
C LEU A 451 4.39 -16.12 4.66
N THR A 452 3.13 -15.68 4.76
CA THR A 452 2.68 -14.32 4.43
C THR A 452 2.89 -13.30 5.56
N CYS A 453 3.22 -13.76 6.77
CA CYS A 453 3.50 -12.89 7.89
C CYS A 453 5.00 -12.64 7.99
N THR A 454 5.38 -11.40 7.74
CA THR A 454 6.68 -10.84 8.11
C THR A 454 6.44 -9.53 8.84
N ALA A 455 7.30 -9.21 9.80
CA ALA A 455 7.33 -7.87 10.37
C ALA A 455 8.69 -7.26 10.03
N SER A 456 8.68 -6.00 9.59
CA SER A 456 9.89 -5.25 9.25
C SER A 456 9.96 -4.01 10.14
N PRO A 457 10.22 -4.15 11.46
CA PRO A 457 10.06 -3.06 12.41
C PRO A 457 10.87 -1.80 12.06
N LEU A 458 12.06 -1.98 11.47
CA LEU A 458 12.90 -0.87 11.02
C LEU A 458 12.23 -0.09 9.89
N HIS A 459 11.69 -0.78 8.88
CA HIS A 459 10.94 -0.17 7.79
C HIS A 459 9.62 0.45 8.27
N ASP A 460 8.86 -0.30 9.07
CA ASP A 460 7.57 0.11 9.59
C ASP A 460 7.63 1.39 10.43
N ILE A 461 8.66 1.51 11.28
CA ILE A 461 8.88 2.73 12.07
C ILE A 461 9.31 3.91 11.20
N TYR A 462 10.12 3.69 10.17
CA TYR A 462 10.43 4.74 9.21
C TYR A 462 9.17 5.23 8.48
N THR A 463 8.37 4.31 7.95
CA THR A 463 7.11 4.62 7.27
C THR A 463 6.16 5.38 8.19
N TYR A 464 6.02 4.94 9.44
CA TYR A 464 5.28 5.68 10.46
C TYR A 464 5.82 7.10 10.67
N ALA A 465 7.13 7.27 10.83
CA ALA A 465 7.74 8.59 11.01
C ALA A 465 7.51 9.49 9.78
N GLN A 466 7.57 8.92 8.57
CA GLN A 466 7.32 9.62 7.31
C GLN A 466 5.86 10.04 7.18
N GLU A 467 4.91 9.17 7.55
CA GLU A 467 3.48 9.51 7.61
C GLU A 467 3.24 10.68 8.56
N ILE A 468 3.75 10.60 9.80
CA ILE A 468 3.65 11.69 10.77
C ILE A 468 4.27 12.98 10.19
N TYR A 469 5.45 12.89 9.56
CA TYR A 469 6.09 14.04 8.90
C TYR A 469 5.19 14.69 7.85
N ILE A 470 4.63 13.90 6.93
CA ILE A 470 3.74 14.38 5.87
C ILE A 470 2.51 15.06 6.47
N TYR A 471 1.90 14.44 7.48
CA TYR A 471 0.72 14.95 8.16
C TYR A 471 0.96 16.22 8.96
N THR A 472 2.12 16.36 9.59
CA THR A 472 2.41 17.52 10.44
C THR A 472 2.96 18.71 9.68
N ASN A 473 3.70 18.49 8.57
CA ASN A 473 4.50 19.55 7.96
C ASN A 473 3.95 20.11 6.64
N SER A 474 3.04 19.42 5.96
CA SER A 474 2.41 19.96 4.74
C SER A 474 1.03 20.55 5.03
N LEU A 475 0.62 21.62 4.33
CA LEU A 475 -0.75 22.17 4.45
C LEU A 475 -1.82 21.13 4.10
N ALA A 476 -1.58 20.36 3.03
CA ALA A 476 -2.44 19.26 2.63
C ALA A 476 -2.46 18.15 3.68
N GLY A 477 -1.31 17.81 4.26
CA GLY A 477 -1.18 16.83 5.34
C GLY A 477 -1.91 17.26 6.60
N LYS A 478 -1.82 18.54 6.98
CA LYS A 478 -2.55 19.10 8.13
C LYS A 478 -4.07 19.01 7.94
N SER A 479 -4.55 19.32 6.74
CA SER A 479 -5.97 19.15 6.40
C SER A 479 -6.39 17.67 6.42
N LYS A 480 -5.55 16.75 5.91
CA LYS A 480 -5.79 15.30 5.99
C LYS A 480 -5.76 14.78 7.42
N PHE A 481 -4.88 15.29 8.28
CA PHE A 481 -4.75 14.86 9.67
C PHE A 481 -5.90 15.35 10.56
N GLN A 482 -6.75 16.26 10.05
CA GLN A 482 -8.02 16.60 10.70
C GLN A 482 -9.10 15.53 10.49
N ASP A 483 -8.92 14.61 9.54
CA ASP A 483 -9.75 13.41 9.44
C ASP A 483 -9.47 12.50 10.65
N LEU A 484 -10.50 12.28 11.46
CA LEU A 484 -10.44 11.47 12.68
C LEU A 484 -10.00 10.02 12.41
N ILE A 485 -10.32 9.44 11.26
CA ILE A 485 -10.00 8.04 10.95
C ILE A 485 -8.52 7.93 10.58
N LEU A 486 -8.04 8.76 9.64
CA LEU A 486 -6.63 8.78 9.26
C LEU A 486 -5.75 9.16 10.44
N LYS A 487 -6.18 10.14 11.22
CA LYS A 487 -5.52 10.49 12.48
C LYS A 487 -5.48 9.31 13.42
N LYS A 488 -6.58 8.60 13.66
CA LYS A 488 -6.59 7.43 14.57
C LYS A 488 -5.71 6.29 14.06
N SER A 489 -5.71 6.03 12.75
CA SER A 489 -4.87 5.00 12.12
C SER A 489 -3.39 5.34 12.29
N ALA A 490 -2.97 6.52 11.82
CA ALA A 490 -1.60 6.98 11.93
C ALA A 490 -1.15 7.06 13.41
N THR A 491 -1.98 7.61 14.29
CA THR A 491 -1.64 7.78 15.71
C THR A 491 -1.61 6.49 16.52
N ASN A 492 -2.08 5.35 15.99
CA ASN A 492 -1.98 4.05 16.66
C ASN A 492 -1.18 3.03 15.85
N ARG A 493 -0.46 3.45 14.80
CA ARG A 493 0.23 2.56 13.87
C ARG A 493 1.18 1.59 14.57
N ILE A 494 2.00 2.07 15.52
CA ILE A 494 2.97 1.23 16.22
C ILE A 494 2.27 0.21 17.13
N ILE A 495 1.17 0.62 17.76
CA ILE A 495 0.36 -0.29 18.59
C ILE A 495 -0.27 -1.36 17.71
N TYR A 496 -0.81 -0.97 16.55
CA TYR A 496 -1.38 -1.89 15.57
C TYR A 496 -0.34 -2.90 15.08
N LEU A 497 0.86 -2.45 14.70
CA LEU A 497 1.94 -3.35 14.25
C LEU A 497 2.34 -4.35 15.34
N PHE A 498 2.45 -3.89 16.60
CA PHE A 498 2.76 -4.76 17.73
C PHE A 498 1.65 -5.78 18.01
N ILE A 499 0.38 -5.35 18.06
CA ILE A 499 -0.76 -6.24 18.28
C ILE A 499 -0.89 -7.23 17.13
N GLN A 500 -0.77 -6.77 15.88
CA GLN A 500 -0.81 -7.62 14.70
C GLN A 500 0.28 -8.70 14.74
N ALA A 501 1.52 -8.34 15.10
CA ALA A 501 2.59 -9.32 15.24
C ALA A 501 2.29 -10.38 16.30
N ILE A 502 1.70 -9.99 17.44
CA ILE A 502 1.30 -10.92 18.51
C ILE A 502 0.10 -11.77 18.11
N GLU A 503 -0.90 -11.20 17.45
CA GLU A 503 -2.09 -11.94 16.99
C GLU A 503 -1.76 -12.91 15.84
N SER A 504 -0.79 -12.54 14.99
CA SER A 504 -0.21 -13.41 13.97
C SER A 504 0.79 -14.41 14.53
N TYR A 505 1.22 -14.26 15.79
CA TYR A 505 2.12 -15.21 16.43
C TYR A 505 1.35 -16.49 16.80
N PRO A 506 1.81 -17.67 16.37
CA PRO A 506 1.12 -18.91 16.67
C PRO A 506 1.13 -19.15 18.18
N SER A 507 -0.06 -19.18 18.80
CA SER A 507 -0.25 -19.49 20.23
C SER A 507 0.00 -20.98 20.57
N GLY A 508 0.70 -21.72 19.70
CA GLY A 508 0.59 -23.16 19.60
C GLY A 508 -0.75 -23.52 18.96
N TYR A 509 -0.71 -24.26 17.85
CA TYR A 509 -1.91 -24.73 17.16
C TYR A 509 -2.97 -25.28 18.15
N PRO A 510 -4.26 -24.90 18.03
CA PRO A 510 -5.30 -25.81 18.49
C PRO A 510 -5.16 -27.12 17.69
N PRO A 511 -5.14 -28.29 18.33
CA PRO A 511 -4.97 -29.56 17.63
C PRO A 511 -6.15 -29.77 16.67
N GLY A 512 -5.94 -29.52 15.38
CA GLY A 512 -7.00 -29.69 14.37
C GLY A 512 -6.81 -28.97 13.03
N PHE A 513 -5.99 -27.92 12.94
CA PHE A 513 -5.82 -27.13 11.70
C PHE A 513 -4.55 -27.51 10.92
N LYS A 514 -4.45 -28.75 10.43
CA LYS A 514 -3.64 -29.11 9.24
C LYS A 514 -4.32 -30.28 8.50
N LYS A 515 -5.27 -29.94 7.63
CA LYS A 515 -5.73 -30.66 6.43
C LYS A 515 -6.21 -29.54 5.51
N ASP A 516 -5.46 -29.12 4.50
CA ASP A 516 -5.50 -29.86 3.23
C ASP A 516 -4.27 -29.70 2.32
N LYS A 517 -3.22 -28.98 2.72
CA LYS A 517 -1.91 -29.09 2.08
C LYS A 517 -0.81 -28.96 3.12
N SER A 518 0.16 -29.86 3.10
CA SER A 518 1.32 -29.70 3.97
C SER A 518 2.09 -28.47 3.51
N GLU A 519 2.56 -27.66 4.45
CA GLU A 519 3.43 -26.50 4.19
C GLU A 519 4.59 -26.85 3.24
N LYS A 520 5.06 -28.09 3.31
CA LYS A 520 6.01 -28.69 2.39
C LYS A 520 5.50 -28.75 0.94
N GLU A 521 4.26 -29.19 0.69
CA GLU A 521 3.66 -29.21 -0.66
C GLU A 521 3.51 -27.80 -1.27
N TYR A 522 3.37 -26.76 -0.44
CA TYR A 522 3.30 -25.37 -0.93
C TYR A 522 4.68 -24.83 -1.31
N ILE A 523 5.71 -25.16 -0.52
CA ILE A 523 7.11 -24.83 -0.83
C ILE A 523 7.57 -25.60 -2.06
N ASP A 524 7.31 -26.91 -2.12
CA ASP A 524 7.66 -27.77 -3.25
C ASP A 524 7.02 -27.26 -4.55
N MET A 525 5.75 -26.84 -4.53
CA MET A 525 5.06 -26.24 -5.70
C MET A 525 5.74 -24.95 -6.22
N PHE A 526 6.22 -24.08 -5.32
CA PHE A 526 6.91 -22.84 -5.73
C PHE A 526 8.34 -23.11 -6.21
N ASP A 527 9.01 -24.10 -5.63
CA ASP A 527 10.35 -24.53 -6.03
C ASP A 527 10.32 -25.33 -7.35
N GLU A 528 9.25 -26.07 -7.66
CA GLU A 528 9.05 -26.76 -8.95
C GLU A 528 8.83 -25.75 -10.10
N LEU A 529 8.00 -24.72 -9.89
CA LEU A 529 7.79 -23.65 -10.88
C LEU A 529 9.08 -22.88 -11.22
N ALA A 530 10.02 -22.83 -10.28
CA ALA A 530 11.32 -22.18 -10.46
C ALA A 530 12.30 -23.04 -11.26
N ASP A 531 12.17 -24.38 -11.21
CA ASP A 531 13.03 -25.31 -11.97
C ASP A 531 12.56 -25.39 -13.45
N GLU A 532 11.25 -25.32 -13.71
CA GLU A 532 10.71 -25.33 -15.08
C GLU A 532 11.17 -24.13 -15.92
N GLU A 533 11.46 -22.97 -15.30
CA GLU A 533 11.98 -21.79 -16.00
C GLU A 533 13.51 -21.84 -16.26
N SER A 534 14.28 -22.69 -15.56
CA SER A 534 15.74 -22.74 -15.74
C SER A 534 16.21 -23.69 -16.85
N ASP A 535 15.38 -24.64 -17.24
CA ASP A 535 15.75 -25.70 -18.19
C ASP A 535 15.44 -25.34 -19.66
N GLU A 536 14.89 -24.15 -19.95
CA GLU A 536 14.55 -23.71 -21.31
C GLU A 536 15.68 -22.92 -22.04
N ASP A 537 16.83 -22.68 -21.40
CA ASP A 537 17.93 -21.86 -21.95
C ASP A 537 19.24 -22.64 -22.27
N ASP A 538 19.23 -23.98 -22.24
CA ASP A 538 20.30 -24.86 -22.74
C ASP A 538 19.88 -25.58 -24.05
#